data_AF-A0A969XPS7-F1
#
_entry.id   AF-A0A969XPS7-F1
#
_cell.length_a   1.000
_cell.length_b   1.000
_cell.length_c   1.000
_cell.angle_alpha   90.00
_cell.angle_beta   90.00
_cell.angle_gamma   90.00
#
_symmetry.space_group_name_H-M   'P 1'
#
loop_
_entity.id
_entity.type
_entity.pdbx_description
1 polymer ?
#
loop_
_entity_poly.entity_id
_entity_poly.type
_entity_poly.pdbx_seq_one_letter_code
_entity_poly.pdbx_strand_id
1 'polypeptide(L)' 'MDQLVQMVSQKTGIAESQARQAVDVILGFMKERLPSQVSGLIDRVASGEDVSKEGGDLLKGAGKMFGR' A
#
# COMPACT_ATOMS: atom_id res chain seq x y z
N MET A 1 0.69 -6.82 -5.88
CA MET A 1 2.17 -7.01 -5.92
C MET A 1 2.73 -6.98 -7.34
N ASP A 2 2.20 -7.80 -8.26
CA ASP A 2 2.83 -7.97 -9.59
C ASP A 2 2.87 -6.69 -10.43
N GLN A 3 1.81 -5.88 -10.38
CA GLN A 3 1.77 -4.60 -11.10
C GLN A 3 2.81 -3.59 -10.56
N LEU A 4 3.10 -3.58 -9.25
CA LEU A 4 4.14 -2.74 -8.65
C LEU A 4 5.53 -3.21 -9.07
N VAL A 5 5.77 -4.52 -9.05
CA VAL A 5 7.03 -5.13 -9.51
C VAL A 5 7.29 -4.79 -10.97
N GLN A 6 6.27 -4.94 -11.83
CA GLN A 6 6.38 -4.62 -13.24
C GLN A 6 6.68 -3.13 -13.47
N MET A 7 6.01 -2.25 -12.72
CA MET A 7 6.26 -0.80 -12.81
C MET A 7 7.68 -0.42 -12.38
N VAL A 8 8.17 -1.01 -11.29
CA VAL A 8 9.53 -0.78 -10.80
C VAL A 8 10.55 -1.31 -11.80
N SER A 9 10.38 -2.54 -12.28
CA SER A 9 11.22 -3.15 -13.33
C SER A 9 11.30 -2.25 -14.57
N GLN A 10 10.16 -1.84 -15.12
CA GLN A 10 10.11 -0.98 -16.31
C GLN A 10 10.75 0.39 -16.11
N LYS A 11 10.60 1.00 -14.93
CA LYS A 11 11.09 2.36 -14.66
C LYS A 11 12.55 2.41 -14.25
N THR A 12 13.08 1.32 -13.69
CA THR A 12 14.45 1.27 -13.15
C THR A 12 15.40 0.42 -13.98
N GLY A 13 14.87 -0.43 -14.87
CA GLY A 13 15.64 -1.34 -15.72
C GLY A 13 16.19 -2.58 -14.99
N ILE A 14 15.78 -2.82 -13.75
CA ILE A 14 16.21 -4.00 -12.98
C ILE A 14 15.34 -5.22 -13.31
N ALA A 15 15.88 -6.42 -13.11
CA ALA A 15 15.14 -7.66 -13.33
C ALA A 15 13.92 -7.77 -12.40
N GLU A 16 12.83 -8.40 -12.85
CA GLU A 16 11.60 -8.54 -12.05
C GLU A 16 11.82 -9.20 -10.68
N SER A 17 12.75 -10.16 -10.59
CA SER A 17 13.13 -10.79 -9.32
C SER A 17 13.76 -9.81 -8.34
N GLN A 18 14.61 -8.89 -8.82
CA GLN A 18 15.19 -7.82 -8.01
C GLN A 18 14.16 -6.73 -7.68
N ALA A 19 13.28 -6.39 -8.62
CA ALA A 19 12.19 -5.46 -8.39
C ALA A 19 11.23 -5.97 -7.30
N ARG A 20 10.94 -7.28 -7.26
CA ARG A 20 10.15 -7.89 -6.19
C ARG A 20 10.81 -7.71 -4.83
N GLN A 21 12.09 -8.03 -4.71
CA GLN A 21 12.83 -7.84 -3.47
C GLN A 21 12.83 -6.37 -3.01
N ALA A 22 13.01 -5.43 -3.94
CA ALA A 22 12.98 -4.00 -3.63
C ALA A 22 11.60 -3.55 -3.12
N VAL A 23 10.52 -3.99 -3.77
CA VAL A 23 9.15 -3.69 -3.34
C VAL A 23 8.89 -4.27 -1.95
N ASP A 24 9.32 -5.51 -1.69
CA ASP A 24 9.13 -6.16 -0.38
C ASP A 24 9.83 -5.39 0.75
N VAL A 25 11.07 -4.93 0.54
CA VAL A 25 11.81 -4.12 1.53
C VAL A 25 11.10 -2.80 1.81
N ILE A 26 10.63 -2.10 0.77
CA ILE A 26 9.94 -0.81 0.92
C ILE A 26 8.61 -0.99 1.65
N LEU A 27 7.84 -2.02 1.30
CA LEU A 27 6.57 -2.33 1.98
C LEU A 27 6.82 -2.73 3.44
N GLY A 28 7.87 -3.48 3.74
CA GLY A 28 8.29 -3.79 5.12
C GLY A 28 8.60 -2.52 5.91
N PHE A 29 9.44 -1.63 5.37
CA PHE A 29 9.76 -0.35 5.98
C PHE A 29 8.51 0.53 6.19
N MET A 30 7.62 0.59 5.20
CA MET A 30 6.35 1.33 5.32
C MET A 30 5.45 0.73 6.39
N LYS A 31 5.34 -0.59 6.51
CA LYS A 31 4.55 -1.25 7.56
C LYS A 31 5.08 -0.97 8.97
N GLU A 32 6.40 -0.87 9.12
CA GLU A 32 7.02 -0.51 10.41
C GLU A 32 6.82 0.97 10.78
N ARG A 33 6.72 1.85 9.78
CA ARG A 33 6.61 3.31 9.97
C ARG A 33 5.18 3.83 9.95
N LEU A 34 4.27 3.13 9.31
CA LEU A 34 2.85 3.51 9.28
C LEU A 34 2.17 2.97 10.53
N PRO A 35 1.54 3.82 11.34
CA PRO A 35 0.81 3.35 12.51
C PRO A 35 -0.28 2.37 12.08
N SER A 36 -0.61 1.42 12.96
CA SER A 36 -1.49 0.25 12.66
C SER A 36 -2.82 0.60 11.98
N GLN A 37 -3.29 1.84 12.12
CA GLN A 37 -4.48 2.37 11.47
C GLN A 37 -4.39 2.44 9.93
N VAL A 38 -3.18 2.55 9.35
CA VAL A 38 -2.98 2.65 7.89
C VAL A 38 -2.54 1.33 7.26
N SER A 39 -1.98 0.40 8.04
CA SER A 39 -1.53 -0.91 7.54
C SER A 39 -2.69 -1.72 6.97
N GLY A 40 -3.88 -1.66 7.60
CA GLY A 40 -5.08 -2.32 7.09
C GLY A 40 -5.59 -1.77 5.75
N LEU A 41 -5.22 -0.53 5.38
CA LEU A 41 -5.54 0.05 4.08
C LEU A 41 -4.56 -0.43 3.01
N ILE A 42 -3.27 -0.53 3.34
CA ILE A 42 -2.23 -1.01 2.43
C ILE A 42 -2.43 -2.47 2.09
N ASP A 43 -2.74 -3.33 3.08
CA ASP A 43 -2.97 -4.74 2.82
C ASP A 43 -4.18 -4.96 1.89
N ARG A 44 -5.23 -4.13 1.99
CA ARG A 44 -6.41 -4.16 1.10
C ARG A 44 -6.13 -3.65 -0.32
N VAL A 45 -5.33 -2.59 -0.45
CA VAL A 45 -4.86 -2.13 -1.78
C VAL A 45 -3.95 -3.19 -2.40
N ALA A 46 -3.09 -3.83 -1.60
CA ALA A 46 -2.17 -4.86 -2.06
C ALA A 46 -2.85 -6.18 -2.45
N SER A 47 -3.97 -6.52 -1.80
CA SER A 47 -4.83 -7.67 -2.15
C SER A 47 -5.69 -7.42 -3.40
N GLY A 48 -5.75 -6.18 -3.90
CA GLY A 48 -6.55 -5.83 -5.08
C GLY A 48 -8.05 -5.71 -4.78
N GLU A 49 -8.42 -5.58 -3.50
CA GLU A 49 -9.79 -5.24 -3.12
C GLU A 49 -10.11 -3.80 -3.51
N ASP A 50 -11.34 -3.59 -3.99
CA ASP A 50 -11.81 -2.28 -4.47
C ASP A 50 -12.09 -1.36 -3.28
N VAL A 51 -11.04 -0.67 -2.82
CA VAL A 51 -11.05 0.20 -1.62
C VAL A 51 -11.93 1.45 -1.81
N SER A 52 -12.49 1.66 -3.01
CA SER A 52 -13.28 2.83 -3.37
C SER A 52 -14.55 2.99 -2.52
N LYS A 53 -15.21 1.89 -2.12
CA LYS A 53 -16.45 1.94 -1.33
C LYS A 53 -16.21 2.02 0.18
N GLU A 54 -15.21 1.32 0.68
CA GLU A 54 -14.89 1.29 2.12
C GLU A 54 -13.87 2.36 2.54
N GLY A 55 -12.99 2.78 1.64
CA GLY A 55 -12.06 3.88 1.86
C GLY A 55 -12.80 5.20 2.12
N GLY A 56 -13.97 5.39 1.49
CA GLY A 56 -14.86 6.51 1.78
C GLY A 56 -15.43 6.48 3.21
N ASP A 57 -15.75 5.30 3.73
CA ASP A 57 -16.26 5.15 5.11
C ASP A 57 -15.14 5.22 6.16
N LEU A 58 -13.95 4.71 5.85
CA LEU A 58 -12.74 4.90 6.68
C LEU A 58 -12.32 6.37 6.75
N LEU A 59 -12.31 7.08 5.61
CA LEU A 59 -12.03 8.53 5.58
C LEU A 59 -13.10 9.34 6.33
N LYS A 60 -14.38 8.97 6.19
CA LYS A 60 -15.45 9.59 6.99
C LYS A 60 -15.30 9.31 8.48
N GLY A 61 -14.90 8.10 8.87
CA GLY A 61 -14.63 7.71 10.25
C GLY A 61 -13.46 8.51 10.85
N ALA A 62 -12.35 8.60 10.11
CA ALA A 62 -11.18 9.39 10.50
C ALA A 62 -11.50 10.89 10.58
N GLY A 63 -12.25 11.44 9.62
CA GLY A 63 -12.69 12.84 9.63
C GLY A 63 -13.56 13.19 10.84
N LYS A 64 -14.43 12.26 11.28
CA LYS A 64 -15.24 12.44 12.51
C LYS A 64 -14.43 12.35 13.80
N MET A 65 -13.28 11.65 13.81
CA MET A 65 -12.40 11.59 14.97
C MET A 65 -11.42 12.77 15.03
N PHE A 66 -11.02 13.30 13.89
CA PHE A 66 -10.11 14.45 13.81
C PHE A 66 -10.82 15.81 13.97
N GLY A 67 -12.12 15.86 13.70
CA GLY A 67 -12.96 17.05 13.83
C GLY A 67 -13.71 17.20 15.17
N ARG A 68 -13.38 16.39 16.18
CA ARG A 68 -13.89 16.56 17.56
C ARG A 68 -12.81 17.09 18.47
#